data_AF-A0A356L484-F1
#
_entry.id   AF-A0A356L484-F1
#
_cell.length_a   1.000
_cell.length_b   1.000
_cell.length_c   1.000
_cell.angle_alpha   90.00
_cell.angle_beta   90.00
_cell.angle_gamma   90.00
#
_symmetry.space_group_name_H-M   'P 1'
#
loop_
_entity.id
_entity.type
_entity.pdbx_description
1 polymer ?
#
loop_
_entity_poly.entity_id
_entity_poly.type
_entity_poly.pdbx_seq_one_letter_code
_entity_poly.pdbx_strand_id
1 'polypeptide(L)'
;ATLRQGYQLENGRPADFYSPLFYSKGHGSENAEFKRVNSIDQYGNEGFMAQNTKAAVSEAEWKEVFLYREIDGEIRKVPFVAARQTSMICPDRKAITVRPGSEECGGEFISIHPGKVLS
;
A
#
# COMPACT_ATOMS: atom_id res chain seq x y z
N ALA A 1 5.65 -18.80 -15.97
CA ALA A 1 6.60 -19.67 -15.23
C ALA A 1 8.08 -19.28 -15.43
N THR A 2 8.44 -18.66 -16.56
CA THR A 2 9.84 -18.38 -16.98
C THR A 2 10.57 -17.27 -16.20
N LEU A 3 9.88 -16.24 -15.71
CA LEU A 3 10.55 -15.13 -15.01
C LEU A 3 11.21 -15.55 -13.67
N ARG A 4 10.58 -16.50 -12.96
CA ARG A 4 11.00 -16.92 -11.61
C ARG A 4 12.28 -17.77 -11.60
N GLN A 5 12.55 -18.50 -12.68
CA GLN A 5 13.76 -19.34 -12.78
C GLN A 5 15.05 -18.51 -12.86
N GLY A 6 14.98 -17.28 -13.40
CA GLY A 6 16.15 -16.40 -13.50
C GLY A 6 16.67 -15.87 -12.17
N TYR A 7 15.85 -15.86 -11.12
CA TYR A 7 16.22 -15.31 -9.81
C TYR A 7 16.91 -16.31 -8.88
N GLN A 8 17.04 -17.59 -9.29
CA GLN A 8 17.71 -18.65 -8.52
C GLN A 8 17.28 -18.72 -7.04
N LEU A 9 15.99 -18.46 -6.76
CA LEU A 9 15.47 -18.44 -5.40
C LEU A 9 15.52 -19.85 -4.79
N GLU A 10 16.00 -19.95 -3.55
CA GLU A 10 16.07 -21.21 -2.83
C GLU A 10 14.66 -21.83 -2.71
N ASN A 11 14.51 -23.07 -3.18
CA ASN A 11 13.24 -23.81 -3.22
C ASN A 11 12.11 -23.16 -4.04
N GLY A 12 12.40 -22.15 -4.87
CA GLY A 12 11.41 -21.45 -5.71
C GLY A 12 10.37 -20.66 -4.91
N ARG A 13 10.61 -20.43 -3.61
CA ARG A 13 9.74 -19.64 -2.73
C ARG A 13 10.28 -18.21 -2.63
N PRO A 14 9.42 -17.21 -2.39
CA PRO A 14 9.90 -15.90 -1.97
C PRO A 14 10.74 -16.10 -0.71
N ALA A 15 12.01 -15.67 -0.73
CA ALA A 15 12.78 -15.57 0.49
C ALA A 15 12.25 -14.36 1.26
N ASP A 16 11.95 -14.53 2.55
CA ASP A 16 11.59 -13.41 3.41
C ASP A 16 12.77 -12.43 3.45
N PHE A 17 12.56 -11.23 2.94
CA PHE A 17 13.57 -10.16 2.98
C PHE A 17 13.42 -9.37 4.27
N TYR A 18 14.34 -9.57 5.20
CA TYR A 18 14.48 -8.72 6.38
C TYR A 18 15.36 -7.52 6.04
N SER A 19 14.73 -6.35 5.90
CA SER A 19 15.48 -5.11 5.70
C SER A 19 16.28 -4.77 6.97
N PRO A 20 17.57 -4.39 6.86
CA PRO A 20 18.31 -3.88 7.99
C PRO A 20 17.68 -2.58 8.52
N LEU A 21 17.86 -2.27 9.80
CA LEU A 21 17.44 -0.98 10.36
C LEU A 21 18.16 0.16 9.62
N PHE A 22 17.40 1.07 9.02
CA PHE A 22 17.92 2.28 8.40
C PHE A 22 17.14 3.51 8.87
N TYR A 23 17.86 4.64 9.02
CA TYR A 23 17.25 5.92 9.39
C TYR A 23 16.58 6.54 8.17
N SER A 24 15.27 6.74 8.22
CA SER A 24 14.55 7.54 7.22
C SER A 24 14.96 9.01 7.37
N LYS A 25 15.59 9.60 6.35
CA LYS A 25 15.90 11.03 6.35
C LYS A 25 14.59 11.83 6.28
N GLY A 26 14.44 12.87 7.10
CA GLY A 26 13.32 13.82 7.04
C GLY A 26 12.25 13.71 8.12
N HIS A 27 12.39 12.79 9.08
CA HIS A 27 11.47 12.69 10.22
C HIS A 27 12.05 13.39 11.45
N GLY A 28 11.38 14.43 11.96
CA GLY A 28 11.59 14.96 13.31
C GLY A 28 11.81 16.46 13.48
N SER A 29 12.03 17.23 12.40
CA SER A 29 12.29 18.69 12.50
C SER A 29 11.25 19.58 11.80
N GLU A 30 10.50 19.07 10.82
CA GLU A 30 9.46 19.83 10.09
C GLU A 30 8.15 19.05 9.99
N ASN A 31 7.05 19.76 9.71
CA ASN A 31 5.75 19.13 9.44
C ASN A 31 5.85 18.25 8.19
N ALA A 32 5.70 16.94 8.35
CA ALA A 32 5.75 16.00 7.23
C ALA A 32 4.44 15.97 6.46
N GLU A 33 4.52 16.07 5.13
CA GLU A 33 3.40 15.79 4.23
C GLU A 33 3.49 14.36 3.72
N PHE A 34 2.41 13.60 3.88
CA PHE A 34 2.32 12.22 3.39
C PHE A 34 1.51 12.21 2.10
N LYS A 35 2.05 11.58 1.04
CA LYS A 35 1.31 11.28 -0.20
C LYS A 35 1.26 9.78 -0.43
N ARG A 36 0.16 9.25 -0.97
CA ARG A 36 0.15 7.89 -1.52
C ARG A 36 0.89 7.90 -2.85
N VAL A 37 1.99 7.17 -2.90
CA VAL A 37 2.79 6.98 -4.13
C VAL A 37 2.44 5.61 -4.70
N ASN A 38 2.16 5.51 -6.00
CA ASN A 38 2.12 4.21 -6.67
C ASN A 38 3.56 3.79 -7.03
N SER A 39 3.84 2.50 -7.22
CA SER A 39 5.20 2.04 -7.54
C SER A 39 5.77 2.64 -8.84
N ILE A 40 4.91 3.22 -9.69
CA ILE A 40 5.28 3.90 -10.94
C ILE A 40 5.79 5.33 -10.67
N ASP A 41 5.32 5.99 -9.60
CA ASP A 41 5.66 7.37 -9.19
C ASP A 41 6.77 7.40 -8.12
N GLN A 42 7.36 6.25 -7.76
CA GLN A 42 8.43 6.23 -6.75
C GLN A 42 9.78 6.72 -7.28
N TYR A 43 10.13 6.52 -8.56
CA TYR A 43 11.49 6.87 -9.01
C TYR A 43 11.65 8.38 -9.23
N GLY A 44 12.40 9.03 -8.35
CA GLY A 44 12.79 10.45 -8.47
C GLY A 44 11.75 11.47 -7.98
N ASN A 45 10.55 11.01 -7.58
CA ASN A 45 9.44 11.88 -7.20
C ASN A 45 9.08 11.87 -5.70
N GLU A 46 9.81 11.13 -4.85
CA GLU A 46 9.45 10.90 -3.43
C GLU A 46 9.37 12.18 -2.59
N GLY A 47 10.19 13.19 -2.89
CA GLY A 47 10.21 14.49 -2.17
C GLY A 47 9.34 15.58 -2.78
N PHE A 48 8.65 15.32 -3.90
CA PHE A 48 7.82 16.32 -4.57
C PHE A 48 6.34 16.20 -4.17
N MET A 49 5.66 17.34 -4.15
CA MET A 49 4.21 17.43 -4.02
C MET A 49 3.50 16.51 -5.03
N ALA A 50 2.30 16.06 -4.69
CA ALA A 50 1.48 15.27 -5.61
C ALA A 50 1.23 16.06 -6.91
N GLN A 51 1.55 15.45 -8.06
CA GLN A 51 1.39 16.08 -9.37
C GLN A 51 0.11 15.60 -10.04
N ASN A 52 -0.59 16.53 -10.70
CA ASN A 52 -1.77 16.17 -11.47
C ASN A 52 -1.40 15.29 -12.67
N THR A 53 -2.18 14.24 -12.90
CA THR A 53 -2.02 13.34 -14.04
C THR A 53 -3.38 12.93 -14.59
N LYS A 54 -3.40 12.40 -15.82
CA LYS A 54 -4.58 11.74 -16.41
C LYS A 54 -4.50 10.21 -16.28
N ALA A 55 -3.39 9.68 -15.75
CA ALA A 55 -3.22 8.25 -15.54
C ALA A 55 -4.21 7.74 -14.50
N ALA A 56 -4.86 6.61 -14.78
CA ALA A 56 -5.83 6.00 -13.89
C ALA A 56 -5.53 4.52 -13.67
N VAL A 57 -5.90 4.03 -12.48
CA VAL A 57 -5.91 2.62 -12.09
C VAL A 57 -7.37 2.22 -11.93
N SER A 58 -7.81 1.26 -12.74
CA SER A 58 -9.22 0.83 -12.79
C SER A 58 -9.64 0.12 -11.52
N GLU A 59 -8.99 -0.99 -11.18
CA GLU A 59 -9.26 -1.72 -9.94
C GLU A 59 -8.06 -2.62 -9.61
N ALA A 60 -7.30 -2.22 -8.60
CA ALA A 60 -6.28 -3.05 -7.99
C ALA A 60 -6.88 -3.78 -6.79
N GLU A 61 -6.63 -5.07 -6.67
CA GLU A 61 -7.20 -5.92 -5.63
C GLU A 61 -6.10 -6.40 -4.67
N TRP A 62 -6.33 -6.17 -3.39
CA TRP A 62 -5.61 -6.81 -2.30
C TRP A 62 -6.49 -7.97 -1.83
N LYS A 63 -6.20 -9.18 -2.32
CA LYS A 63 -7.07 -10.36 -2.13
C LYS A 63 -7.20 -10.81 -0.69
N GLU A 64 -6.08 -10.83 0.03
CA GLU A 64 -5.99 -11.31 1.39
C GLU A 64 -5.00 -10.44 2.15
N VAL A 65 -5.45 -9.83 3.26
CA VAL A 65 -4.64 -8.90 4.04
C VAL A 65 -4.90 -9.14 5.51
N PHE A 66 -3.82 -9.46 6.22
CA PHE A 66 -3.86 -9.76 7.64
C PHE A 66 -2.91 -8.85 8.41
N LEU A 67 -3.36 -8.45 9.60
CA LEU A 67 -2.55 -7.79 10.61
C LEU A 67 -2.00 -8.83 11.57
N TYR A 68 -0.72 -8.74 11.89
CA TYR A 68 -0.13 -9.49 13.00
C TYR A 68 -0.30 -8.67 14.28
N ARG A 69 -1.04 -9.21 15.25
CA ARG A 69 -1.37 -8.53 16.51
C ARG A 69 -0.96 -9.42 17.67
N GLU A 70 -0.37 -8.82 18.71
CA GLU A 70 -0.18 -9.51 19.97
C GLU A 70 -1.50 -9.52 20.76
N ILE A 71 -2.00 -10.70 21.07
CA ILE A 71 -3.22 -10.93 21.84
C ILE A 71 -2.91 -12.05 22.83
N ASP A 72 -3.07 -11.77 24.13
CA ASP A 72 -2.76 -12.70 25.21
C ASP A 72 -1.30 -13.20 25.21
N GLY A 73 -0.35 -12.35 24.78
CA GLY A 73 1.08 -12.69 24.69
C GLY A 73 1.46 -13.52 23.46
N GLU A 74 0.52 -13.76 22.53
CA GLU A 74 0.75 -14.50 21.29
C GLU A 74 0.52 -13.63 20.05
N ILE A 75 1.38 -13.77 19.04
CA ILE A 75 1.17 -13.12 17.75
C ILE A 75 0.10 -13.89 16.96
N ARG A 76 -1.06 -13.25 16.74
CA ARG A 76 -2.19 -13.78 15.97
C ARG A 76 -2.38 -13.01 14.65
N LYS A 77 -2.81 -13.73 13.61
CA LYS A 77 -3.26 -13.15 12.34
C LYS A 77 -4.72 -12.72 12.48
N VAL A 78 -5.00 -11.46 12.16
CA VAL A 78 -6.34 -10.88 12.23
C VAL A 78 -6.66 -10.21 10.89
N PRO A 79 -7.82 -10.43 10.27
CA PRO A 79 -8.12 -9.86 8.96
C PRO A 79 -8.13 -8.32 9.02
N PHE A 80 -7.55 -7.70 8.01
CA PHE A 80 -7.56 -6.26 7.79
C PHE A 80 -8.89 -5.84 7.18
N VAL A 81 -9.78 -5.32 8.01
CA VAL A 81 -11.14 -4.92 7.67
C VAL A 81 -11.33 -3.44 7.96
N ALA A 82 -12.41 -2.84 7.44
CA ALA A 82 -12.68 -1.41 7.59
C ALA A 82 -12.65 -0.94 9.06
N ALA A 83 -13.15 -1.77 10.00
CA ALA A 83 -13.11 -1.47 11.43
C ALA A 83 -11.69 -1.37 12.03
N ARG A 84 -10.68 -1.90 11.34
CA ARG A 84 -9.26 -1.89 11.73
C ARG A 84 -8.39 -1.01 10.83
N GLN A 85 -9.02 -0.28 9.90
CA GLN A 85 -8.34 0.58 8.93
C GLN A 85 -8.20 2.00 9.46
N THR A 86 -7.07 2.62 9.18
CA THR A 86 -6.93 4.08 9.20
C THR A 86 -6.75 4.57 7.77
N SER A 87 -7.64 5.45 7.30
CA SER A 87 -7.60 5.93 5.92
C SER A 87 -6.64 7.12 5.77
N MET A 88 -5.58 6.90 4.99
CA MET A 88 -4.64 7.95 4.56
C MET A 88 -4.85 8.28 3.07
N ILE A 89 -6.10 8.48 2.65
CA ILE A 89 -6.39 8.94 1.29
C ILE A 89 -6.08 10.44 1.23
N CYS A 90 -5.05 10.79 0.45
CA CYS A 90 -4.54 12.13 0.24
C CYS A 90 -3.91 12.26 -1.17
N PRO A 91 -3.70 13.48 -1.67
CA PRO A 91 -4.20 14.75 -1.13
C PRO A 91 -5.71 14.95 -1.40
N ASP A 92 -6.26 14.32 -2.44
CA ASP A 92 -7.67 14.43 -2.81
C ASP A 92 -8.41 13.10 -2.66
N ARG A 93 -9.42 13.08 -1.79
CA ARG A 93 -10.28 11.91 -1.57
C ARG A 93 -11.14 11.55 -2.77
N LYS A 94 -11.46 12.52 -3.63
CA LYS A 94 -12.28 12.29 -4.82
C LYS A 94 -11.51 11.56 -5.91
N ALA A 95 -10.19 11.56 -5.87
CA ALA A 95 -9.35 10.89 -6.86
C ALA A 95 -9.13 9.40 -6.58
N ILE A 96 -9.57 8.88 -5.42
CA ILE A 96 -9.32 7.50 -4.99
C ILE A 96 -10.61 6.87 -4.44
N THR A 97 -11.01 5.75 -5.03
CA THR A 97 -12.09 4.91 -4.47
C THR A 97 -11.47 3.69 -3.81
N VAL A 98 -11.88 3.41 -2.58
CA VAL A 98 -11.51 2.20 -1.84
C VAL A 98 -12.78 1.47 -1.43
N ARG A 99 -12.87 0.18 -1.75
CA ARG A 99 -13.95 -0.70 -1.29
C ARG A 99 -13.37 -1.79 -0.39
N PRO A 100 -14.00 -2.11 0.74
CA PRO A 100 -13.52 -3.19 1.60
C PRO A 100 -13.61 -4.54 0.87
N GLY A 101 -12.66 -5.42 1.19
CA GLY A 101 -12.64 -6.81 0.77
C GLY A 101 -13.47 -7.71 1.69
N SER A 102 -13.01 -8.93 1.89
CA SER A 102 -13.69 -9.93 2.73
C SER A 102 -13.49 -9.63 4.22
N GLU A 103 -14.52 -9.81 5.05
CA GLU A 103 -14.35 -9.75 6.51
C GLU A 103 -13.52 -10.91 7.06
N GLU A 104 -13.48 -12.05 6.34
CA GLU A 104 -12.74 -13.24 6.73
C GLU A 104 -11.26 -13.15 6.34
N CYS A 105 -10.98 -12.71 5.12
CA CYS A 105 -9.62 -12.65 4.58
C CYS A 105 -9.01 -11.23 4.58
N GLY A 106 -9.79 -10.23 4.99
CA GLY A 106 -9.45 -8.82 4.86
C GLY A 106 -9.39 -8.36 3.40
N GLY A 107 -8.58 -7.33 3.17
CA GLY A 107 -8.27 -6.84 1.83
C GLY A 107 -9.13 -5.67 1.38
N GLU A 108 -8.83 -5.16 0.19
CA GLU A 108 -9.45 -3.97 -0.39
C GLU A 108 -9.36 -3.95 -1.92
N PHE A 109 -10.32 -3.29 -2.54
CA PHE A 109 -10.28 -2.90 -3.95
C PHE A 109 -9.97 -1.40 -4.04
N ILE A 110 -8.98 -1.02 -4.84
CA ILE A 110 -8.50 0.34 -4.96
C ILE A 110 -8.54 0.80 -6.42
N SER A 111 -9.23 1.89 -6.67
CA SER A 111 -9.24 2.60 -7.96
C SER A 111 -8.64 3.99 -7.77
N ILE A 112 -7.78 4.41 -8.69
CA ILE A 112 -7.19 5.76 -8.72
C ILE A 112 -7.65 6.42 -10.01
N HIS A 113 -8.41 7.50 -9.92
CA HIS A 113 -9.05 8.15 -11.07
C HIS A 113 -8.90 9.68 -11.01
N PRO A 114 -7.66 10.20 -11.11
CA PRO A 114 -7.39 11.62 -11.06
C PRO A 114 -8.10 12.35 -12.21
N GLY A 115 -8.65 13.54 -11.95
CA GLY A 115 -9.34 14.36 -12.96
C GLY A 115 -10.76 13.90 -13.33
N LYS A 116 -11.26 12.79 -12.78
CA LYS A 116 -12.69 12.43 -12.81
C LYS A 116 -13.37 12.88 -11.52
N VAL A 117 -13.30 14.17 -11.22
CA VAL A 117 -14.17 14.75 -10.18
C VAL A 117 -15.59 14.67 -10.76
N LEU A 118 -16.37 13.68 -10.33
CA LEU A 118 -17.80 13.63 -10.63
C LEU A 118 -18.41 14.94 -10.08
N SER A 119 -18.90 15.77 -11.00
CA SER A 119 -19.68 16.97 -10.73
C SER A 119 -20.99 16.62 -10.06
#